data_AF-A0AAP0JBI8-F1
#
_entry.id   AF-A0AAP0JBI8-F1
#
_cell.length_a   1.000
_cell.length_b   1.000
_cell.length_c   1.000
_cell.angle_alpha   90.00
_cell.angle_beta   90.00
_cell.angle_gamma   90.00
#
_symmetry.space_group_name_H-M   'P 1'
#
loop_
_entity.id
_entity.type
_entity.pdbx_description
1 polymer ?
#
loop_
_entity_poly.entity_id
_entity_poly.type
_entity_poly.pdbx_seq_one_letter_code
_entity_poly.pdbx_strand_id
1 'polypeptide(L)'
;MRSIQMISEAARYWEIESRVLRYPEFLPDAYMLDLKTNWDGLSRQIQMSEFFAFQRAITIGSRVADNINSYVIAGMYLMLFVCNPPTPKTSSIFSFVSHLELIINQQSPSNLGVAEEEEKETCEQSVEPRTRIRERNGLCVDVEGFVYRDNTPIILFHCRTSDFKNQLWTLTKNGRIQ
;
A
#
# COMPACT_ATOMS: atom_id res chain seq x y z
N MET A 1 19.27 11.37 14.90
CA MET A 1 18.99 9.95 14.61
C MET A 1 20.35 9.22 14.63
N ARG A 2 20.51 8.06 15.27
CA ARG A 2 21.82 7.37 15.32
C ARG A 2 22.05 6.58 14.01
N SER A 3 23.30 6.37 13.60
CA SER A 3 23.70 5.85 12.27
C SER A 3 22.96 4.58 11.82
N ILE A 4 22.67 3.64 12.73
CA ILE A 4 21.93 2.40 12.40
C ILE A 4 20.48 2.68 11.97
N GLN A 5 19.82 3.67 12.58
CA GLN A 5 18.46 4.04 12.18
C GLN A 5 18.44 4.72 10.81
N MET A 6 19.46 5.50 10.44
CA MET A 6 19.50 6.13 9.13
C MET A 6 19.68 5.10 7.99
N ILE A 7 20.55 4.11 8.18
CA ILE A 7 20.80 3.08 7.16
C ILE A 7 19.55 2.22 6.95
N SER A 8 18.95 1.71 8.04
CA SER A 8 17.79 0.83 7.91
C SER A 8 16.56 1.54 7.33
N GLU A 9 16.30 2.80 7.68
CA GLU A 9 15.13 3.50 7.15
C GLU A 9 15.36 3.97 5.69
N ALA A 10 16.60 4.30 5.31
CA ALA A 10 16.96 4.62 3.92
C ALA A 10 16.79 3.42 2.98
N ALA A 11 17.08 2.20 3.46
CA ALA A 11 16.84 0.98 2.69
C ALA A 11 15.34 0.72 2.45
N ARG A 12 14.44 1.28 3.27
CA ARG A 12 12.99 1.08 3.14
C ARG A 12 12.33 2.11 2.22
N TYR A 13 12.83 3.34 2.19
CA TYR A 13 12.18 4.47 1.51
C TYR A 13 13.15 5.35 0.72
N TRP A 14 12.83 5.60 -0.56
CA TRP A 14 13.56 6.53 -1.45
C TRP A 14 13.71 7.92 -0.83
N GLU A 15 12.64 8.46 -0.23
CA GLU A 15 12.67 9.83 0.31
C GLU A 15 13.68 9.99 1.45
N ILE A 16 13.86 8.94 2.24
CA ILE A 16 14.82 8.92 3.34
C ILE A 16 16.24 8.82 2.79
N GLU A 17 16.48 7.88 1.86
CA GLU A 17 17.75 7.76 1.15
C GLU A 17 18.17 9.10 0.54
N SER A 18 17.27 9.74 -0.21
CA SER A 18 17.53 11.02 -0.86
C SER A 18 17.96 12.12 0.12
N ARG A 19 17.38 12.15 1.32
CA ARG A 19 17.78 13.10 2.39
C ARG A 19 19.14 12.79 2.96
N VAL A 20 19.43 11.51 3.24
CA VAL A 20 20.74 11.06 3.73
C VAL A 20 21.85 11.40 2.75
N LEU A 21 21.61 11.23 1.44
CA LEU A 21 22.58 11.55 0.40
C LEU A 21 22.78 13.05 0.20
N ARG A 22 21.72 13.85 0.39
CA ARG A 22 21.75 15.30 0.11
C ARG A 22 22.28 16.13 1.28
N TYR A 23 21.98 15.73 2.51
CA TYR A 23 22.27 16.54 3.68
C TYR A 23 23.21 15.78 4.65
N PRO A 24 24.42 16.33 4.92
CA PRO A 24 25.39 15.67 5.78
C PRO A 24 24.91 15.56 7.23
N GLU A 25 24.09 16.53 7.68
CA GLU A 25 23.43 16.50 8.98
C GLU A 25 22.00 17.02 8.84
N PHE A 26 21.03 16.26 9.35
CA PHE A 26 19.64 16.70 9.43
C PHE A 26 18.91 15.99 10.56
N LEU A 27 17.82 16.60 11.03
CA LEU A 27 16.88 15.96 11.95
C LEU A 27 15.70 15.39 11.15
N PRO A 28 15.21 14.18 11.49
CA PRO A 28 13.99 13.64 10.93
C PRO A 28 12.82 14.60 11.13
N ASP A 29 12.09 14.92 10.06
CA ASP A 29 10.85 15.67 10.17
C ASP A 29 9.68 14.72 10.47
N ALA A 30 8.50 15.32 10.71
CA ALA A 30 7.29 14.57 11.03
C ALA A 30 6.94 13.54 9.95
N TYR A 31 7.12 13.87 8.67
CA TYR A 31 6.83 12.96 7.56
C TYR A 31 7.75 11.73 7.57
N MET A 32 9.05 11.91 7.80
CA MET A 32 10.00 10.81 7.93
C MET A 32 9.70 9.92 9.13
N LEU A 33 9.27 10.51 10.25
CA LEU A 33 8.84 9.76 11.43
C LEU A 33 7.56 8.96 11.13
N ASP A 34 6.58 9.55 10.44
CA ASP A 34 5.35 8.87 10.04
C ASP A 34 5.62 7.67 9.13
N LEU A 35 6.52 7.82 8.14
CA LEU A 35 6.94 6.71 7.28
C LEU A 35 7.48 5.55 8.11
N LYS A 36 8.39 5.84 9.04
CA LYS A 36 8.99 4.85 9.92
C LYS A 36 7.95 4.15 10.80
N THR A 37 7.05 4.90 11.44
CA THR A 37 6.09 4.34 12.40
C THR A 37 4.97 3.55 11.73
N ASN A 38 4.73 3.76 10.44
CA ASN A 38 3.67 3.09 9.69
C ASN A 38 4.18 2.03 8.70
N TRP A 39 5.48 1.69 8.71
CA TRP A 39 6.06 0.75 7.74
C TRP A 39 5.41 -0.64 7.79
N ASP A 40 5.13 -1.16 8.98
CA ASP A 40 4.44 -2.44 9.17
C ASP A 40 2.99 -2.37 8.66
N GLY A 41 2.29 -1.28 8.98
CA GLY A 41 0.93 -1.01 8.53
C GLY A 41 0.86 -0.93 7.00
N LEU A 42 1.73 -0.14 6.37
CA LEU A 42 1.79 0.01 4.92
C LEU A 42 2.10 -1.34 4.25
N SER A 43 3.08 -2.09 4.76
CA SER A 43 3.45 -3.40 4.23
C SER A 43 2.27 -4.39 4.29
N ARG A 44 1.55 -4.41 5.41
CA ARG A 44 0.33 -5.21 5.60
C ARG A 44 -0.76 -4.81 4.62
N GLN A 45 -1.04 -3.52 4.49
CA GLN A 45 -2.11 -3.04 3.61
C GLN A 45 -1.83 -3.33 2.14
N ILE A 46 -0.57 -3.26 1.70
CA ILE A 46 -0.17 -3.66 0.35
C ILE A 46 -0.42 -5.15 0.13
N GLN A 47 0.05 -6.01 1.05
CA GLN A 47 -0.10 -7.47 0.90
C GLN A 47 -1.55 -7.92 0.97
N MET A 48 -2.36 -7.32 1.85
CA MET A 48 -3.78 -7.63 2.04
C MET A 48 -4.72 -6.89 1.06
N SER A 49 -4.21 -5.98 0.22
CA SER A 49 -5.05 -5.18 -0.69
C SER A 49 -5.90 -6.04 -1.64
N GLU A 50 -7.10 -5.58 -1.98
CA GLU A 50 -7.98 -6.19 -2.98
C GLU A 50 -8.35 -5.12 -4.01
N PHE A 51 -8.38 -5.44 -5.30
CA PHE A 51 -8.56 -4.45 -6.38
C PHE A 51 -7.64 -3.22 -6.24
N PHE A 52 -6.40 -3.45 -5.78
CA PHE A 52 -5.41 -2.41 -5.48
C PHE A 52 -5.74 -1.49 -4.29
N ALA A 53 -6.91 -1.62 -3.68
CA ALA A 53 -7.39 -0.83 -2.57
C ALA A 53 -7.05 -1.46 -1.22
N PHE A 54 -6.69 -0.61 -0.26
CA PHE A 54 -6.37 -1.01 1.10
C PHE A 54 -7.65 -1.26 1.90
N GLN A 55 -7.62 -2.25 2.79
CA GLN A 55 -8.73 -2.51 3.72
C GLN A 55 -8.97 -1.33 4.70
N ARG A 56 -7.90 -0.57 4.94
CA ARG A 56 -7.82 0.58 5.84
C ARG A 56 -6.81 1.57 5.28
N ALA A 57 -7.23 2.81 5.09
CA ALA A 57 -6.34 3.87 4.66
C ALA A 57 -5.35 4.25 5.77
N ILE A 58 -4.12 4.57 5.39
CA ILE A 58 -3.07 5.05 6.28
C ILE A 58 -2.70 6.48 5.87
N THR A 59 -2.59 7.38 6.83
CA THR A 59 -2.18 8.77 6.59
C THR A 59 -0.72 8.95 6.97
N ILE A 60 0.08 9.49 6.06
CA ILE A 60 1.50 9.83 6.23
C ILE A 60 1.64 11.33 5.99
N GLY A 61 1.89 12.11 7.04
CA GLY A 61 1.81 13.57 6.99
C GLY A 61 0.46 14.05 6.45
N SER A 62 0.46 14.76 5.32
CA SER A 62 -0.76 15.22 4.64
C SER A 62 -1.29 14.27 3.58
N ARG A 63 -0.61 13.15 3.33
CA ARG A 63 -0.92 12.21 2.24
C ARG A 63 -1.69 11.01 2.78
N VAL A 64 -2.71 10.58 2.05
CA VAL A 64 -3.45 9.36 2.35
C VAL A 64 -3.04 8.26 1.37
N ALA A 65 -2.62 7.12 1.91
CA ALA A 65 -2.41 5.86 1.22
C ALA A 65 -3.61 4.94 1.48
N ASP A 66 -4.51 4.87 0.50
CA ASP A 66 -5.70 4.02 0.48
C ASP A 66 -5.67 2.99 -0.65
N ASN A 67 -4.62 3.02 -1.48
CA ASN A 67 -4.39 2.09 -2.58
C ASN A 67 -2.90 2.01 -2.93
N ILE A 68 -2.49 0.94 -3.64
CA ILE A 68 -1.09 0.69 -4.00
C ILE A 68 -0.48 1.72 -4.96
N ASN A 69 -1.30 2.50 -5.68
CA ASN A 69 -0.83 3.55 -6.58
C ASN A 69 -0.62 4.90 -5.87
N SER A 70 -0.74 4.94 -4.54
CA SER A 70 -0.43 6.15 -3.77
C SER A 70 1.06 6.51 -3.88
N TYR A 71 1.36 7.81 -3.94
CA TYR A 71 2.73 8.33 -3.96
C TYR A 71 3.58 7.85 -2.79
N VAL A 72 2.97 7.61 -1.63
CA VAL A 72 3.68 7.06 -0.46
C VAL A 72 4.25 5.68 -0.79
N ILE A 73 3.47 4.85 -1.48
CA ILE A 73 3.83 3.47 -1.84
C ILE A 73 4.87 3.47 -2.96
N ALA A 74 4.76 4.39 -3.92
CA ALA A 74 5.75 4.54 -4.98
C ALA A 74 7.17 4.87 -4.45
N GLY A 75 7.29 5.42 -3.25
CA GLY A 75 8.56 5.68 -2.58
C GLY A 75 9.09 4.52 -1.73
N MET A 76 8.37 3.40 -1.62
CA MET A 76 8.79 2.23 -0.84
C MET A 76 9.66 1.29 -1.68
N TYR A 77 10.77 0.83 -1.10
CA TYR A 77 11.64 -0.18 -1.70
C TYR A 77 11.46 -1.56 -1.07
N LEU A 78 11.34 -1.60 0.26
CA LEU A 78 11.25 -2.84 1.02
C LEU A 78 9.98 -2.85 1.84
N MET A 79 9.32 -4.00 1.84
CA MET A 79 8.16 -4.29 2.68
C MET A 79 8.53 -5.35 3.71
N LEU A 80 7.89 -5.27 4.87
CA LEU A 80 7.88 -6.38 5.81
C LEU A 80 7.00 -7.50 5.24
N PHE A 81 7.46 -8.74 5.20
CA PHE A 81 6.60 -9.86 4.85
C PHE A 81 5.53 -10.06 5.93
N VAL A 82 4.27 -10.19 5.51
CA VAL A 82 3.10 -10.37 6.38
C VAL A 82 2.31 -11.62 5.98
N CYS A 83 2.06 -11.79 4.67
CA CYS A 83 1.30 -12.93 4.16
C CYS A 83 1.41 -13.01 2.63
N ASN A 84 1.13 -14.20 2.10
CA ASN A 84 1.00 -14.46 0.67
C ASN A 84 -0.36 -13.96 0.16
N PRO A 85 -0.43 -13.05 -0.82
CA PRO A 85 -1.70 -12.60 -1.37
C PRO A 85 -2.42 -13.77 -2.08
N PRO A 86 -3.76 -13.89 -1.95
CA PRO A 86 -4.53 -15.00 -2.50
C PRO A 86 -4.52 -15.06 -4.03
N THR A 87 -4.25 -13.93 -4.69
CA THR A 87 -4.05 -13.84 -6.15
C THR A 87 -2.82 -12.98 -6.45
N PRO A 88 -1.94 -13.40 -7.38
CA PRO A 88 -0.82 -12.56 -7.82
C PRO A 88 -1.37 -11.25 -8.39
N LYS A 89 -0.99 -10.13 -7.76
CA LYS A 89 -1.45 -8.79 -8.14
C LYS A 89 -0.69 -8.36 -9.39
N THR A 90 -1.31 -8.48 -10.56
CA THR A 90 -0.78 -7.95 -11.83
C THR A 90 -0.94 -6.43 -11.89
N SER A 91 -0.29 -5.71 -10.98
CA SER A 91 0.02 -4.28 -11.18
C SER A 91 1.44 -4.16 -11.71
N SER A 92 1.62 -3.32 -12.73
CA SER A 92 2.92 -2.97 -13.31
C SER A 92 3.96 -2.52 -12.27
N ILE A 93 3.53 -2.03 -11.10
CA ILE A 93 4.44 -1.58 -10.03
C ILE A 93 5.07 -2.77 -9.27
N PHE A 94 4.41 -3.93 -9.24
CA PHE A 94 4.90 -5.16 -8.58
C PHE A 94 5.47 -6.20 -9.56
N SER A 95 5.55 -5.89 -10.86
CA SER A 95 6.20 -6.75 -11.86
C SER A 95 7.67 -7.04 -11.53
N PHE A 96 8.31 -6.21 -10.70
CA PHE A 96 9.69 -6.41 -10.24
C PHE A 96 9.82 -7.50 -9.15
N VAL A 97 8.76 -7.80 -8.40
CA VAL A 97 8.79 -8.86 -7.37
C VAL A 97 8.60 -10.24 -7.99
N SER A 98 7.98 -10.34 -9.17
CA SER A 98 7.88 -11.61 -9.90
C SER A 98 9.23 -12.13 -10.46
N HIS A 99 10.27 -11.29 -10.48
CA HIS A 99 11.63 -11.69 -10.89
C HIS A 99 12.62 -11.80 -9.71
N LEU A 100 12.23 -11.32 -8.53
CA LEU A 100 12.89 -11.67 -7.28
C LEU A 100 12.17 -12.90 -6.72
N GLU A 101 12.26 -14.01 -7.45
CA GLU A 101 12.33 -15.29 -6.78
C GLU A 101 13.55 -15.21 -5.85
N LEU A 102 13.28 -14.89 -4.58
CA LEU A 102 14.17 -15.27 -3.50
C LEU A 102 14.59 -16.70 -3.82
N ILE A 103 15.90 -16.89 -3.97
CA ILE A 103 16.55 -18.19 -4.06
C ILE A 103 16.26 -18.91 -2.73
N ILE A 104 15.03 -19.42 -2.59
CA ILE A 104 14.69 -20.46 -1.65
C ILE A 104 14.96 -21.72 -2.46
N ASN A 105 16.13 -22.29 -2.19
CA ASN A 105 16.64 -23.52 -2.77
C ASN A 105 15.49 -24.50 -3.07
N GLN A 106 15.20 -24.72 -4.35
CA GLN A 106 14.53 -25.93 -4.81
C GLN A 106 15.50 -27.10 -4.70
N GLN A 107 15.88 -27.46 -3.47
CA GLN A 107 16.50 -28.74 -3.19
C GLN A 107 15.40 -29.61 -2.59
N SER A 108 14.74 -30.39 -3.44
CA SER A 108 13.85 -31.46 -3.01
C SER A 108 14.63 -32.42 -2.11
N PRO A 109 14.31 -32.57 -0.81
CA PRO A 109 14.78 -33.71 -0.05
C PRO A 109 13.78 -34.83 -0.31
N SER A 110 14.21 -35.78 -1.14
CA SER A 110 13.66 -37.13 -1.14
C SER A 110 13.56 -37.67 0.30
N ASN A 111 12.32 -37.88 0.74
CA ASN A 111 11.87 -38.83 1.76
C ASN A 111 12.63 -38.89 3.10
N LEU A 112 12.09 -38.24 4.15
CA LEU A 112 11.84 -38.90 5.44
C LEU A 112 10.82 -38.07 6.25
N GLY A 113 9.72 -38.71 6.63
CA GLY A 113 8.50 -38.04 7.08
C GLY A 113 8.65 -37.20 8.35
N VAL A 114 8.18 -35.96 8.24
CA VAL A 114 7.30 -35.28 9.18
C VAL A 114 6.36 -34.46 8.29
N ALA A 115 5.05 -34.69 8.35
CA ALA A 115 4.09 -33.80 7.73
C ALA A 115 4.03 -32.53 8.60
N GLU A 116 4.93 -31.59 8.34
CA GLU A 116 4.71 -30.21 8.76
C GLU A 116 3.69 -29.65 7.78
N GLU A 117 2.45 -29.50 8.25
CA GLU A 117 1.47 -28.65 7.58
C GLU A 117 2.08 -27.25 7.52
N GLU A 118 2.72 -26.91 6.41
CA GLU A 118 3.03 -25.52 6.10
C GLU A 118 1.68 -24.79 5.99
N GLU A 119 1.22 -24.21 7.11
CA GLU A 119 0.16 -23.20 7.08
C GLU A 119 0.67 -22.09 6.17
N LYS A 120 0.29 -22.16 4.91
CA LYS A 120 0.58 -21.14 3.93
C LYS A 120 -0.13 -19.88 4.43
N GLU A 121 0.61 -19.00 5.10
CA GLU A 121 0.13 -17.71 5.64
C GLU A 121 -0.47 -16.89 4.49
N THR A 122 -1.73 -17.16 4.18
CA THR A 122 -2.42 -16.56 3.05
C THR A 122 -3.18 -15.36 3.59
N CYS A 123 -3.11 -14.23 2.90
CA CYS A 123 -3.79 -13.03 3.34
C CYS A 123 -5.30 -13.25 3.32
N GLU A 124 -5.92 -13.31 4.50
CA GLU A 124 -7.37 -13.36 4.64
C GLU A 124 -7.96 -11.94 4.61
N GLN A 125 -9.03 -11.77 3.84
CA GLN A 125 -9.72 -10.48 3.70
C GLN A 125 -10.97 -10.48 4.57
N SER A 126 -11.10 -9.47 5.43
CA SER A 126 -12.26 -9.36 6.33
C SER A 126 -13.28 -8.29 5.91
N VAL A 127 -12.92 -7.35 5.04
CA VAL A 127 -13.76 -6.19 4.71
C VAL A 127 -13.58 -5.76 3.24
N GLU A 128 -14.68 -5.36 2.58
CA GLU A 128 -14.62 -4.72 1.25
C GLU A 128 -13.88 -3.38 1.34
N PRO A 129 -12.83 -3.16 0.53
CA PRO A 129 -12.00 -1.98 0.68
C PRO A 129 -12.70 -0.73 0.15
N ARG A 130 -12.38 0.41 0.79
CA ARG A 130 -12.82 1.74 0.36
C ARG A 130 -11.62 2.56 -0.08
N THR A 131 -11.66 3.08 -1.29
CA THR A 131 -10.57 3.87 -1.86
C THR A 131 -11.08 5.11 -2.57
N ARG A 132 -10.21 6.10 -2.68
CA ARG A 132 -10.36 7.15 -3.70
C ARG A 132 -9.96 6.59 -5.06
N ILE A 133 -10.70 6.96 -6.09
CA ILE A 133 -10.34 6.70 -7.48
C ILE A 133 -9.77 8.01 -8.03
N ARG A 134 -8.52 7.96 -8.50
CA ARG A 134 -7.79 9.14 -8.98
C ARG A 134 -7.54 9.04 -10.48
N GLU A 135 -7.70 10.16 -11.17
CA GLU A 135 -7.30 10.31 -12.56
C GLU A 135 -5.81 10.72 -12.66
N ARG A 136 -5.25 10.73 -13.88
CA ARG A 136 -3.83 11.08 -14.14
C ARG A 136 -3.50 12.53 -13.78
N ASN A 137 -4.47 13.45 -13.85
CA ASN A 137 -4.30 14.86 -13.45
C ASN A 137 -4.34 15.06 -11.91
N GLY A 138 -4.53 13.99 -11.14
CA GLY A 138 -4.57 14.04 -9.67
C GLY A 138 -5.94 14.44 -9.09
N LEU A 139 -6.99 14.56 -9.90
CA LEU A 139 -8.36 14.74 -9.44
C LEU A 139 -8.97 13.40 -8.98
N CYS A 140 -9.96 13.49 -8.10
CA CYS A 140 -10.69 12.36 -7.54
C CYS A 140 -12.10 12.30 -8.13
N VAL A 141 -12.59 11.06 -8.34
CA VAL A 141 -13.99 10.79 -8.65
C VAL A 141 -14.84 11.16 -7.43
N ASP A 142 -15.82 12.05 -7.62
CA ASP A 142 -16.58 12.73 -6.57
C ASP A 142 -18.08 12.74 -6.90
N VAL A 143 -18.93 12.48 -5.90
CA VAL A 143 -20.39 12.68 -6.00
C VAL A 143 -20.70 14.16 -5.77
N GLU A 144 -21.20 14.83 -6.82
CA GLU A 144 -21.40 16.28 -6.82
C GLU A 144 -22.22 16.76 -5.62
N GLY A 145 -21.66 17.70 -4.87
CA GLY A 145 -22.37 18.40 -3.79
C GLY A 145 -22.82 17.53 -2.62
N PHE A 146 -22.29 16.30 -2.46
CA PHE A 146 -22.76 15.33 -1.46
C PHE A 146 -24.23 14.92 -1.63
N VAL A 147 -24.78 15.02 -2.84
CA VAL A 147 -26.17 14.65 -3.12
C VAL A 147 -26.21 13.20 -3.62
N TYR A 148 -26.90 12.32 -2.89
CA TYR A 148 -26.93 10.88 -3.22
C TYR A 148 -28.28 10.46 -3.80
N ARG A 149 -28.84 11.27 -4.71
CA ARG A 149 -30.11 10.94 -5.40
C ARG A 149 -29.81 10.44 -6.81
N ASP A 150 -30.74 9.68 -7.37
CA ASP A 150 -30.63 9.23 -8.77
C ASP A 150 -30.39 10.41 -9.71
N ASN A 151 -29.55 10.18 -10.72
CA ASN A 151 -29.07 11.19 -11.66
C ASN A 151 -28.19 12.30 -11.08
N THR A 152 -27.74 12.20 -9.82
CA THR A 152 -26.69 13.12 -9.34
C THR A 152 -25.40 12.86 -10.12
N PRO A 153 -24.78 13.90 -10.71
CA PRO A 153 -23.54 13.72 -11.46
C PRO A 153 -22.39 13.19 -10.61
N ILE A 154 -21.58 12.34 -11.24
CA ILE A 154 -20.24 12.02 -10.78
C ILE A 154 -19.27 12.92 -11.52
N ILE A 155 -18.48 13.68 -10.78
CA ILE A 155 -17.57 14.69 -11.31
C ILE A 155 -16.13 14.37 -10.93
N LEU A 156 -15.19 15.06 -11.58
CA LEU A 156 -13.81 15.13 -11.13
C LEU A 156 -13.63 16.35 -10.26
N PHE A 157 -13.15 16.16 -9.03
CA PHE A 157 -12.93 17.25 -8.09
C PHE A 157 -11.60 17.10 -7.36
N HIS A 158 -11.15 18.17 -6.70
CA HIS A 158 -9.92 18.10 -5.91
C HIS A 158 -10.02 17.01 -4.85
N CYS A 159 -9.02 16.12 -4.84
CA CYS A 159 -8.93 15.06 -3.85
C CYS A 159 -8.85 15.64 -2.44
N ARG A 160 -9.76 15.22 -1.57
CA ARG A 160 -9.76 15.60 -0.17
C ARG A 160 -9.11 14.50 0.69
N THR A 161 -8.36 14.93 1.69
CA THR A 161 -7.88 14.05 2.76
C THR A 161 -9.04 13.67 3.69
N SER A 162 -8.88 12.69 4.58
CA SER A 162 -9.89 12.19 5.55
C SER A 162 -11.11 11.44 4.94
N ASP A 163 -12.05 10.98 5.79
CA ASP A 163 -13.24 10.17 5.44
C ASP A 163 -14.33 10.93 4.66
N PHE A 164 -13.92 11.69 3.64
CA PHE A 164 -14.80 12.41 2.72
C PHE A 164 -15.61 11.43 1.89
N LYS A 165 -16.81 11.08 2.39
CA LYS A 165 -17.64 9.99 1.88
C LYS A 165 -18.02 10.12 0.40
N ASN A 166 -18.13 11.34 -0.14
CA ASN A 166 -18.47 11.57 -1.54
C ASN A 166 -17.32 11.28 -2.51
N GLN A 167 -16.10 11.03 -2.01
CA GLN A 167 -14.94 10.59 -2.81
C GLN A 167 -14.45 9.20 -2.43
N LEU A 168 -15.17 8.49 -1.54
CA LEU A 168 -14.78 7.17 -1.04
C LEU A 168 -15.68 6.10 -1.60
N TRP A 169 -15.09 5.28 -2.46
CA TRP A 169 -15.77 4.25 -3.24
C TRP A 169 -15.47 2.87 -2.69
N THR A 170 -16.51 2.10 -2.46
CA THR A 170 -16.45 0.71 -2.00
C THR A 170 -16.33 -0.19 -3.22
N LEU A 171 -15.25 -0.96 -3.28
CA LEU A 171 -15.00 -1.91 -4.37
C LEU A 171 -15.52 -3.28 -3.93
N THR A 172 -16.60 -3.72 -4.56
CA THR A 172 -17.27 -4.95 -4.15
C THR A 172 -16.86 -6.13 -5.00
N LYS A 173 -16.94 -7.33 -4.42
CA LYS A 173 -16.54 -8.58 -5.10
C LYS A 173 -17.37 -8.90 -6.35
N ASN A 174 -18.58 -8.36 -6.44
CA ASN A 174 -19.45 -8.51 -7.60
C ASN A 174 -19.16 -7.49 -8.73
N GLY A 175 -18.12 -6.66 -8.58
CA GLY A 175 -17.70 -5.69 -9.59
C GLY A 175 -18.44 -4.35 -9.55
N ARG A 176 -19.31 -4.11 -8.56
CA ARG A 176 -19.95 -2.81 -8.35
C ARG A 176 -19.06 -1.85 -7.58
N ILE A 177 -19.22 -0.57 -7.86
CA ILE A 177 -18.60 0.56 -7.17
C ILE A 177 -19.72 1.34 -6.48
N GLN A 178 -19.58 1.60 -5.17
CA GLN A 178 -20.62 2.23 -4.34
C GLN A 178 -20.08 3.35 -3.46
#